data_AF-A0A501WLS2-F1
#
_entry.id   AF-A0A501WLS2-F1
#
_cell.length_a   1.000
_cell.length_b   1.000
_cell.length_c   1.000
_cell.angle_alpha   90.00
_cell.angle_beta   90.00
_cell.angle_gamma   90.00
#
_symmetry.space_group_name_H-M   'P 1'
#
loop_
_entity.id
_entity.type
_entity.pdbx_description
1 polymer ?
#
loop_
_entity_poly.entity_id
_entity_poly.type
_entity_poly.pdbx_seq_one_letter_code
_entity_poly.pdbx_strand_id
1 'polypeptide(L)' 'MLKVATTVILIGLLVGMVIRSVLPRPPAASGGKRRVETARKCPVCGAYRLGDGRCPTPGCPSGR' A
#
# COMPACT_ATOMS: atom_id res chain seq x y z
N MET A 1 31.40 30.62 -12.33
CA MET A 1 30.25 29.86 -12.87
C MET A 1 29.82 28.71 -11.96
N LEU A 2 30.75 27.88 -11.46
CA LEU A 2 30.42 26.77 -10.54
C LEU A 2 29.67 27.22 -9.27
N LYS A 3 30.08 28.35 -8.67
CA LYS A 3 29.40 28.97 -7.52
C LYS A 3 27.94 29.36 -7.78
N VAL A 4 27.61 29.78 -9.00
CA VAL A 4 26.25 30.19 -9.36
C VAL A 4 25.37 28.96 -9.52
N ALA A 5 25.89 27.92 -10.19
CA ALA A 5 25.19 26.65 -10.34
C ALA A 5 24.89 25.99 -8.98
N THR A 6 25.87 25.97 -8.06
CA THR A 6 25.66 25.40 -6.73
C THR A 6 24.65 26.20 -5.92
N THR A 7 24.66 27.54 -5.98
CA THR A 7 23.66 28.36 -5.28
C THR A 7 22.25 28.13 -5.80
N VAL A 8 22.06 27.99 -7.12
CA VAL A 8 20.74 27.73 -7.71
C VAL A 8 20.20 26.36 -7.29
N ILE A 9 21.06 25.34 -7.26
CA ILE A 9 20.69 23.99 -6.79
C ILE A 9 20.30 24.01 -5.31
N LEU A 10 21.07 24.72 -4.47
CA LEU A 10 20.80 24.80 -3.03
C LEU A 10 19.45 25.48 -2.74
N ILE A 11 19.18 26.59 -3.43
CA ILE A 11 17.90 27.30 -3.31
C ILE A 11 16.74 26.41 -3.78
N GLY A 12 16.90 25.71 -4.91
CA GLY A 12 15.88 24.78 -5.42
C GLY A 12 15.56 23.65 -4.44
N LEU A 13 16.57 23.08 -3.79
CA LEU A 13 16.39 22.03 -2.78
C LEU A 13 15.67 22.55 -1.53
N LEU A 14 16.06 23.73 -1.03
CA LEU A 14 15.42 24.35 0.14
C LEU A 14 13.95 24.67 -0.14
N VAL A 15 13.64 25.28 -1.29
CA VAL A 15 12.27 25.59 -1.70
C VAL A 15 11.45 24.29 -1.87
N GLY A 16 12.01 23.26 -2.51
CA GLY A 16 11.34 21.97 -2.67
C GLY A 16 11.00 21.28 -1.33
N MET A 17 11.88 21.38 -0.33
CA MET A 17 11.62 20.85 1.02
C MET A 17 10.49 21.61 1.73
N VAL A 18 10.48 22.94 1.65
CA VAL A 18 9.42 23.77 2.25
C VAL A 18 8.08 23.50 1.57
N ILE A 19 8.04 23.41 0.24
CA ILE A 19 6.79 23.08 -0.47
C ILE A 19 6.27 21.71 -0.03
N ARG A 20 7.16 20.71 0.15
CA ARG A 20 6.77 19.36 0.56
C ARG A 20 6.31 19.26 2.02
N SER A 21 6.70 20.20 2.89
CA SER A 21 6.22 20.24 4.28
C SER A 21 4.87 20.93 4.41
N VAL A 22 4.59 21.94 3.57
CA VAL A 22 3.34 22.72 3.61
C VAL A 22 2.24 22.08 2.76
N LEU A 23 2.58 21.47 1.61
CA LEU A 23 1.59 20.82 0.76
C LEU A 23 1.34 19.38 1.23
N PRO A 24 0.07 19.00 1.48
CA PRO A 24 -0.27 17.62 1.73
C PRO A 24 0.14 16.79 0.51
N ARG A 25 0.91 15.73 0.75
CA ARG A 25 1.29 14.79 -0.31
C ARG A 25 0.00 14.30 -0.99
N PRO A 26 -0.11 14.39 -2.33
CA PRO A 26 -1.23 13.77 -3.02
C PRO A 26 -1.30 12.31 -2.59
N PRO A 27 -2.51 11.75 -2.36
CA PRO A 27 -2.64 10.34 -2.03
C PRO A 27 -1.91 9.57 -3.12
N ALA A 28 -0.84 8.87 -2.72
CA ALA A 28 -0.09 8.03 -3.64
C ALA A 28 -1.12 7.15 -4.33
N ALA A 29 -1.24 7.30 -5.65
CA ALA A 29 -2.14 6.51 -6.47
C ALA A 29 -1.98 5.07 -6.00
N SER A 30 -3.02 4.56 -5.35
CA SER A 30 -2.99 3.29 -4.65
C SER A 30 -2.96 2.20 -5.71
N GLY A 31 -1.80 2.02 -6.33
CA GLY A 31 -1.45 0.83 -7.08
C GLY A 31 -1.54 -0.34 -6.12
N GLY A 32 -2.68 -1.03 -6.17
CA GLY A 32 -2.94 -2.33 -5.57
C GLY A 32 -2.16 -2.65 -4.30
N LYS A 33 -2.46 -1.98 -3.18
CA LYS A 33 -2.12 -2.56 -1.87
C LYS A 33 -2.97 -3.83 -1.75
N ARG A 34 -2.41 -4.99 -2.12
CA ARG A 34 -2.93 -6.30 -1.71
C ARG A 34 -3.10 -6.20 -0.19
N ARG A 35 -4.34 -6.04 0.28
CA ARG A 35 -4.64 -6.10 1.70
C ARG A 35 -4.18 -7.47 2.16
N VAL A 36 -3.41 -7.53 3.25
CA VAL A 36 -3.02 -8.79 3.85
C VAL A 36 -4.31 -9.45 4.35
N GLU A 37 -4.75 -10.50 3.65
CA GLU A 37 -5.93 -11.25 4.05
C GLU A 37 -5.56 -12.18 5.20
N THR A 38 -6.18 -11.98 6.36
CA THR A 38 -5.99 -12.87 7.51
C THR A 38 -6.62 -14.23 7.22
N ALA A 39 -5.89 -15.32 7.49
CA ALA A 39 -6.46 -16.65 7.44
C ALA A 39 -7.52 -16.81 8.55
N ARG A 40 -8.68 -17.36 8.20
CA ARG A 40 -9.80 -17.65 9.11
C ARG A 40 -10.17 -19.12 9.01
N LYS A 41 -10.71 -19.68 10.09
CA LYS A 41 -11.19 -21.06 10.09
C LYS A 41 -12.58 -21.13 9.47
N CYS A 42 -12.82 -22.13 8.63
CA CYS A 42 -14.12 -22.43 8.07
C CYS A 42 -15.03 -22.98 9.18
N PRO A 43 -16.26 -22.44 9.37
CA PRO A 43 -17.16 -22.88 10.43
C PRO A 43 -17.75 -24.28 10.18
N VAL A 44 -17.67 -24.81 8.95
CA VAL A 44 -18.28 -26.10 8.59
C VAL A 44 -17.28 -27.25 8.67
N CYS A 45 -16.13 -27.15 7.99
CA CYS A 45 -15.14 -28.23 7.95
C CYS A 45 -13.88 -27.98 8.78
N GLY A 46 -13.74 -26.78 9.38
CA GLY A 46 -12.58 -26.43 10.18
C GLY A 46 -11.28 -26.13 9.40
N ALA A 47 -11.29 -26.18 8.06
CA ALA A 47 -10.12 -25.82 7.26
C ALA A 47 -9.85 -24.31 7.28
N TYR A 48 -8.60 -23.90 7.06
CA TYR A 48 -8.25 -22.48 6.94
C TYR A 48 -8.59 -21.95 5.54
N ARG A 49 -9.22 -20.78 5.50
CA ARG A 49 -9.53 -20.00 4.29
C ARG A 49 -8.92 -18.60 4.37
N LEU A 50 -8.60 -17.99 3.24
CA LEU A 50 -8.11 -16.61 3.20
C LEU A 50 -9.28 -15.64 3.21
N GLY A 51 -9.28 -14.71 4.18
CA GLY A 51 -10.33 -13.70 4.31
C GLY A 51 -11.74 -14.30 4.36
N ASP A 52 -12.63 -13.73 3.53
CA ASP A 52 -14.00 -14.20 3.32
C ASP A 52 -14.13 -15.06 2.04
N GLY A 53 -13.00 -15.53 1.50
CA GLY A 53 -12.96 -16.39 0.32
C GLY A 53 -13.62 -17.75 0.51
N ARG A 54 -13.74 -18.50 -0.59
CA ARG A 54 -14.28 -19.86 -0.60
C ARG A 54 -13.39 -20.80 0.19
N CYS A 55 -14.02 -21.76 0.88
CA CYS A 55 -13.28 -22.80 1.57
C CYS A 55 -12.57 -23.72 0.55
N PRO A 56 -11.24 -23.93 0.67
CA PRO A 56 -10.48 -24.71 -0.32
C PRO A 56 -10.73 -26.22 -0.25
N THR A 57 -11.42 -26.71 0.79
CA THR A 57 -11.70 -28.14 0.97
C THR A 57 -12.68 -28.66 -0.07
N PRO A 58 -12.29 -29.62 -0.92
CA PRO A 58 -13.18 -30.20 -1.92
C PRO A 58 -14.34 -30.92 -1.22
N GLY A 59 -15.57 -30.66 -1.66
CA GLY A 59 -16.78 -31.23 -1.08
C GLY A 59 -17.32 -30.50 0.15
N CYS A 60 -16.64 -29.46 0.66
CA CYS A 60 -17.18 -28.65 1.75
C CYS A 60 -18.33 -27.75 1.23
N PRO A 61 -19.53 -27.77 1.84
CA PRO A 61 -20.67 -26.99 1.37
C PRO A 61 -20.44 -25.47 1.46
N SER A 62 -19.49 -25.02 2.29
CA SER A 62 -19.09 -23.61 2.37
C SER A 62 -18.15 -23.13 1.25
N GLY A 63 -17.67 -24.03 0.39
CA GLY A 63 -16.77 -23.73 -0.73
C GLY A 63 -17.45 -23.68 -2.10
N ARG A 64 -18.72 -24.08 -2.20
CA ARG A 64 -19.50 -24.03 -3.45
C ARG A 64 -20.03 -22.64 -3.73
#